data_AF-A0A7R9WR70-F1
#
_entry.id   AF-A0A7R9WR70-F1
#
_cell.length_a   1.000
_cell.length_b   1.000
_cell.length_c   1.000
_cell.angle_alpha   90.00
_cell.angle_beta   90.00
_cell.angle_gamma   90.00
#
_symmetry.space_group_name_H-M   'P 1'
#
loop_
_entity.id
_entity.type
_entity.pdbx_description
1 polymer ?
#
loop_
_entity_poly.entity_id
_entity_poly.type
_entity_poly.pdbx_seq_one_letter_code
_entity_poly.pdbx_strand_id
1 'polypeptide(L)'
;MQIRNTALTALCLATSVAAFAPAARPAFTTSIQDSVGGIQLKNVEDEITYVAGNADTEFARRFGGEAGKEIRTVGEAFADFTELLGFSVNALYKNMVTDLVGTTHLIVVNARFQRDAVWCLGIISTLDLLLKNYPETEIGEKIVDSLFKCVGMEESDVRAEAAKMKEWATGKTRAEIEAALSGEDPSSPLGSIATTIKEDEYWYYSRYFGLGLVSIMDTVGIEMDKDEVYPIMEEWMKERLGRSSLTACNDSDMYFRVKNKLDMMETMMKEIEIREKKRMAERLEDKAEAALRAAEREKQFQAEVQKEKEAKEAEVEETA
;
A
#
# COMPACT_ATOMS: atom_id res chain seq x y z
N MET A 1 20.68 27.29 -79.83
CA MET A 1 22.14 27.24 -79.67
C MET A 1 22.45 25.95 -78.92
N GLN A 2 22.54 24.81 -79.62
CA GLN A 2 23.81 24.10 -79.91
C GLN A 2 24.65 23.94 -78.63
N ILE A 3 24.95 22.75 -78.12
CA ILE A 3 25.83 21.75 -78.75
C ILE A 3 25.62 20.35 -78.11
N ARG A 4 25.35 19.36 -79.00
CA ARG A 4 25.80 17.93 -79.12
C ARG A 4 25.55 16.95 -77.96
N ASN A 5 24.77 15.87 -78.15
CA ASN A 5 25.08 14.60 -78.86
C ASN A 5 26.42 14.00 -78.40
N THR A 6 26.51 12.77 -77.88
CA THR A 6 26.15 11.46 -78.48
C THR A 6 26.40 10.39 -77.39
N ALA A 7 25.46 9.47 -77.14
CA ALA A 7 25.46 8.08 -77.68
C ALA A 7 26.55 7.18 -77.02
N LEU A 8 26.35 5.93 -76.64
CA LEU A 8 25.39 4.93 -77.07
C LEU A 8 25.59 3.68 -76.16
N THR A 9 24.52 2.93 -75.88
CA THR A 9 24.47 1.43 -75.73
C THR A 9 25.27 0.75 -74.60
N ALA A 10 24.80 -0.30 -73.91
CA ALA A 10 23.84 -1.35 -74.23
C ALA A 10 23.35 -1.99 -72.89
N LEU A 11 22.07 -2.37 -72.75
CA LEU A 11 21.59 -3.78 -72.84
C LEU A 11 22.02 -4.62 -71.60
N CYS A 12 21.22 -5.28 -70.77
CA CYS A 12 19.82 -5.71 -70.78
C CYS A 12 19.48 -6.19 -69.35
N LEU A 13 18.24 -5.91 -68.91
CA LEU A 13 17.32 -6.88 -68.32
C LEU A 13 17.89 -8.01 -67.42
N ALA A 14 17.63 -7.92 -66.11
CA ALA A 14 17.04 -9.01 -65.34
C ALA A 14 16.63 -8.51 -63.95
N THR A 15 15.33 -8.41 -63.74
CA THR A 15 14.68 -8.46 -62.44
C THR A 15 14.83 -9.86 -61.84
N SER A 16 15.22 -9.98 -60.58
CA SER A 16 14.66 -11.02 -59.69
C SER A 16 15.09 -10.84 -58.23
N VAL A 17 14.10 -10.48 -57.41
CA VAL A 17 13.82 -10.99 -56.06
C VAL A 17 14.80 -12.05 -55.55
N ALA A 18 15.63 -11.69 -54.57
CA ALA A 18 16.24 -12.62 -53.62
C ALA A 18 16.79 -11.84 -52.39
N ALA A 19 15.91 -11.15 -51.67
CA ALA A 19 16.27 -10.51 -50.38
C ALA A 19 16.02 -11.43 -49.17
N PHE A 20 15.81 -12.73 -49.40
CA PHE A 20 15.60 -13.73 -48.35
C PHE A 20 16.43 -14.98 -48.66
N ALA A 21 17.70 -14.97 -48.25
CA ALA A 21 18.50 -16.17 -48.07
C ALA A 21 19.39 -15.96 -46.83
N PRO A 22 19.50 -16.94 -45.91
CA PRO A 22 20.38 -16.83 -44.76
C PRO A 22 21.84 -16.95 -45.24
N ALA A 23 22.63 -15.91 -45.00
CA ALA A 23 24.08 -16.00 -45.18
C ALA A 23 24.67 -16.91 -44.11
N ALA A 24 25.32 -18.00 -44.53
CA ALA A 24 26.07 -18.87 -43.63
C ALA A 24 27.19 -18.08 -42.94
N ARG A 25 27.18 -18.03 -41.60
CA ARG A 25 28.30 -17.50 -40.81
C ARG A 25 29.45 -18.52 -40.82
N PRO A 26 30.72 -18.06 -40.82
CA PRO A 26 31.86 -18.97 -40.70
C PRO A 26 31.84 -19.62 -39.31
N ALA A 27 31.95 -20.94 -39.26
CA ALA A 27 32.11 -21.68 -38.02
C ALA A 27 33.50 -21.36 -37.43
N PHE A 28 33.51 -20.69 -36.27
CA PHE A 28 34.69 -20.56 -35.45
C PHE A 28 34.68 -21.72 -34.46
N THR A 29 35.49 -22.76 -34.71
CA THR A 29 35.68 -23.87 -33.77
C THR A 29 36.69 -23.43 -32.71
N THR A 30 36.21 -22.96 -31.56
CA THR A 30 37.02 -22.92 -30.33
C THR A 30 36.83 -24.22 -29.57
N SER A 31 37.77 -25.16 -29.73
CA SER A 31 37.93 -26.23 -28.75
C SER A 31 38.61 -25.62 -27.52
N ILE A 32 37.82 -25.23 -26.51
CA ILE A 32 38.37 -24.96 -25.19
C ILE A 32 38.53 -26.32 -24.52
N GLN A 33 39.79 -26.71 -24.24
CA GLN A 33 40.07 -27.90 -23.45
C GLN A 33 39.47 -27.73 -22.05
N ASP A 34 38.60 -28.68 -21.69
CA ASP A 34 38.17 -28.95 -20.32
C ASP A 34 39.38 -29.31 -19.46
N SER A 35 40.03 -28.32 -18.87
CA SER A 35 40.58 -28.38 -17.51
C SER A 35 41.50 -27.18 -17.24
N VAL A 36 41.03 -26.24 -16.42
CA VAL A 36 41.91 -25.42 -15.59
C VAL A 36 41.42 -25.54 -14.15
N GLY A 37 42.19 -26.23 -13.30
CA GLY A 37 42.05 -26.12 -11.85
C GLY A 37 40.93 -26.91 -11.16
N GLY A 38 40.39 -27.98 -11.76
CA GLY A 38 39.48 -28.90 -11.05
C GLY A 38 38.08 -28.34 -10.74
N ILE A 39 37.72 -27.20 -11.33
CA ILE A 39 36.34 -26.70 -11.33
C ILE A 39 35.69 -27.18 -12.62
N GLN A 40 34.69 -28.05 -12.47
CA GLN A 40 33.89 -28.55 -13.59
C GLN A 40 32.95 -27.41 -14.04
N LEU A 41 33.31 -26.73 -15.12
CA LEU A 41 32.44 -25.71 -15.72
C LEU A 41 31.26 -26.43 -16.37
N LYS A 42 30.03 -26.00 -16.05
CA LYS A 42 28.82 -26.53 -16.70
C LYS A 42 28.92 -26.28 -18.20
N ASN A 43 28.50 -27.25 -19.01
CA ASN A 43 28.56 -27.17 -20.47
C ASN A 43 27.78 -25.95 -20.97
N VAL A 44 28.43 -25.13 -21.78
CA VAL A 44 27.85 -23.92 -22.39
C VAL A 44 26.65 -24.26 -23.30
N GLU A 45 26.59 -25.49 -23.83
CA GLU A 45 25.47 -25.99 -24.63
C GLU A 45 24.16 -26.12 -23.84
N ASP A 46 24.24 -26.36 -22.52
CA ASP A 46 23.06 -26.35 -21.62
C ASP A 46 22.54 -24.92 -21.37
N GLU A 47 23.39 -23.89 -21.48
CA GLU A 47 22.98 -22.49 -21.39
C GLU A 47 22.40 -21.96 -22.71
N ILE A 48 22.85 -22.48 -23.85
CA ILE A 48 22.38 -22.06 -25.19
C ILE A 48 21.03 -22.70 -25.56
N THR A 49 20.62 -23.77 -24.87
CA THR A 49 19.33 -24.47 -25.05
C THR A 49 18.22 -23.97 -24.12
N TYR A 50 18.27 -22.70 -23.68
CA TYR A 50 17.16 -22.10 -22.95
C TYR A 50 15.89 -22.01 -23.83
N VAL A 51 14.94 -22.92 -23.59
CA VAL A 51 13.55 -22.77 -24.03
C VAL A 51 12.80 -22.11 -22.88
N ALA A 52 12.25 -20.92 -23.11
CA ALA A 52 11.43 -20.22 -22.13
C ALA A 52 10.32 -21.17 -21.62
N GLY A 53 10.39 -21.55 -20.33
CA GLY A 53 9.45 -22.47 -19.69
C GLY A 53 10.00 -23.85 -19.28
N ASN A 54 11.21 -24.25 -19.69
CA ASN A 54 11.77 -25.59 -19.39
C ASN A 54 13.11 -25.54 -18.62
N ALA A 55 13.28 -24.60 -17.68
CA ALA A 55 14.40 -24.69 -16.75
C ALA A 55 14.18 -25.86 -15.79
N ASP A 56 15.12 -26.82 -15.67
CA ASP A 56 15.04 -27.89 -14.66
C ASP A 56 15.60 -27.42 -13.30
N THR A 57 15.06 -26.31 -12.80
CA THR A 57 15.38 -25.79 -11.46
C THR A 57 14.29 -26.21 -10.47
N GLU A 58 14.62 -26.28 -9.18
CA GLU A 58 13.63 -26.56 -8.15
C GLU A 58 12.49 -25.53 -8.16
N PHE A 59 12.80 -24.25 -8.43
CA PHE A 59 11.80 -23.21 -8.65
C PHE A 59 10.81 -23.56 -9.77
N ALA A 60 11.32 -23.99 -10.93
CA ALA A 60 10.46 -24.34 -12.07
C ALA A 60 9.68 -25.64 -11.82
N ARG A 61 10.23 -26.60 -11.07
CA ARG A 61 9.47 -27.78 -10.64
C ARG A 61 8.30 -27.41 -9.73
N ARG A 62 8.47 -26.41 -8.85
CA ARG A 62 7.43 -25.98 -7.91
C ARG A 62 6.41 -25.01 -8.51
N PHE A 63 6.86 -24.06 -9.33
CA PHE A 63 6.04 -22.95 -9.83
C PHE A 63 5.92 -22.88 -11.36
N GLY A 64 6.63 -23.72 -12.11
CA GLY A 64 6.60 -23.69 -13.57
C GLY A 64 5.21 -23.99 -14.15
N GLY A 65 4.40 -24.79 -13.46
CA GLY A 65 3.00 -25.02 -13.84
C GLY A 65 2.09 -23.80 -13.67
N GLU A 66 2.52 -22.77 -12.93
CA GLU A 66 1.81 -21.50 -12.80
C GLU A 66 2.09 -20.55 -13.98
N ALA A 67 3.13 -20.83 -14.77
CA ALA A 67 3.50 -19.98 -15.90
C ALA A 67 2.43 -20.02 -17.01
N GLY A 68 2.00 -18.84 -17.45
CA GLY A 68 0.99 -18.70 -18.50
C GLY A 68 -0.45 -18.92 -18.04
N LYS A 69 -0.71 -19.18 -16.75
CA LYS A 69 -2.06 -19.11 -16.20
C LYS A 69 -2.56 -17.67 -16.31
N GLU A 70 -3.84 -17.54 -16.66
CA GLU A 70 -4.52 -16.26 -16.66
C GLU A 70 -4.72 -15.84 -15.19
N ILE A 71 -3.94 -14.85 -14.78
CA ILE A 71 -4.00 -14.26 -13.44
C ILE A 71 -4.83 -13.00 -13.54
N ARG A 72 -5.76 -12.84 -12.61
CA ARG A 72 -6.54 -11.62 -12.46
C ARG A 72 -5.64 -10.40 -12.41
N THR A 73 -5.98 -9.40 -13.20
CA THR A 73 -5.26 -8.14 -13.30
C THR A 73 -5.57 -7.21 -12.12
N VAL A 74 -4.67 -6.27 -11.86
CA VAL A 74 -4.90 -5.19 -10.89
C VAL A 74 -6.15 -4.37 -11.27
N GLY A 75 -6.42 -4.18 -12.57
CA GLY A 75 -7.61 -3.47 -13.04
C GLY A 75 -8.92 -4.17 -12.68
N GLU A 76 -8.96 -5.49 -12.81
CA GLU A 76 -10.10 -6.31 -12.37
C GLU A 76 -10.23 -6.33 -10.85
N ALA A 77 -9.13 -6.35 -10.09
CA ALA A 77 -9.15 -6.21 -8.64
C ALA A 77 -9.80 -4.88 -8.21
N PHE A 78 -9.45 -3.78 -8.88
CA PHE A 78 -10.06 -2.47 -8.62
C PHE A 78 -11.52 -2.38 -9.02
N ALA A 79 -11.91 -3.03 -10.12
CA ALA A 79 -13.30 -3.05 -10.57
C ALA A 79 -14.19 -3.70 -9.50
N ASP A 80 -13.86 -4.90 -9.04
CA ASP A 80 -14.65 -5.57 -8.01
C ASP A 80 -14.56 -4.85 -6.67
N PHE A 81 -13.40 -4.32 -6.28
CA PHE A 81 -13.30 -3.51 -5.06
C PHE A 81 -14.29 -2.33 -5.09
N THR A 82 -14.38 -1.63 -6.23
CA THR A 82 -15.30 -0.50 -6.40
C THR A 82 -16.75 -0.95 -6.38
N GLU A 83 -17.06 -2.09 -7.01
CA GLU A 83 -18.40 -2.69 -6.99
C GLU A 83 -18.84 -3.10 -5.58
N LEU A 84 -17.97 -3.79 -4.84
CA LEU A 84 -18.19 -4.22 -3.46
C LEU A 84 -18.37 -3.04 -2.51
N LEU A 85 -17.51 -2.02 -2.65
CA LEU A 85 -17.58 -0.82 -1.82
C LEU A 85 -18.86 -0.04 -2.09
N GLY A 86 -19.27 0.10 -3.36
CA GLY A 86 -20.52 0.77 -3.75
C GLY A 86 -20.57 2.29 -3.47
N PHE A 87 -19.45 2.89 -3.07
CA PHE A 87 -19.31 4.32 -2.78
C PHE A 87 -17.97 4.84 -3.32
N SER A 88 -17.88 6.15 -3.54
CA SER A 88 -16.61 6.79 -3.86
C SER A 88 -15.76 6.96 -2.59
N VAL A 89 -14.52 6.48 -2.62
CA VAL A 89 -13.53 6.73 -1.55
C VAL A 89 -13.29 8.23 -1.41
N ASN A 90 -13.18 8.69 -0.16
CA ASN A 90 -12.84 10.08 0.13
C ASN A 90 -11.55 10.49 -0.60
N ALA A 91 -11.56 11.68 -1.22
CA ALA A 91 -10.45 12.15 -2.05
C ALA A 91 -9.09 12.18 -1.32
N LEU A 92 -9.09 12.45 -0.01
CA LEU A 92 -7.87 12.45 0.81
C LEU A 92 -7.25 11.05 0.97
N TYR A 93 -8.09 10.01 0.94
CA TYR A 93 -7.69 8.62 1.13
C TYR A 93 -7.56 7.84 -0.18
N LYS A 94 -8.06 8.39 -1.30
CA LYS A 94 -8.12 7.70 -2.59
C LYS A 94 -6.79 7.07 -3.00
N ASN A 95 -5.69 7.83 -2.96
CA ASN A 95 -4.38 7.32 -3.36
C ASN A 95 -3.89 6.19 -2.45
N MET A 96 -4.16 6.31 -1.14
CA MET A 96 -3.78 5.32 -0.13
C MET A 96 -4.58 4.03 -0.28
N VAL A 97 -5.90 4.11 -0.43
CA VAL A 97 -6.77 2.95 -0.67
C VAL A 97 -6.43 2.29 -2.00
N THR A 98 -6.09 3.08 -3.02
CA THR A 98 -5.60 2.55 -4.30
C THR A 98 -4.32 1.74 -4.11
N ASP A 99 -3.33 2.26 -3.37
CA ASP A 99 -2.09 1.53 -3.05
C ASP A 99 -2.36 0.24 -2.27
N LEU A 100 -3.29 0.28 -1.29
CA LEU A 100 -3.67 -0.88 -0.48
C LEU A 100 -4.24 -2.01 -1.34
N VAL A 101 -5.23 -1.72 -2.19
CA VAL A 101 -5.85 -2.72 -3.06
C VAL A 101 -4.85 -3.26 -4.07
N GLY A 102 -4.11 -2.37 -4.74
CA GLY A 102 -3.11 -2.78 -5.75
C GLY A 102 -2.00 -3.63 -5.14
N THR A 103 -1.45 -3.23 -4.00
CA THR A 103 -0.37 -3.96 -3.35
C THR A 103 -0.84 -5.30 -2.78
N THR A 104 -2.00 -5.33 -2.13
CA THR A 104 -2.57 -6.58 -1.59
C THR A 104 -2.83 -7.57 -2.71
N HIS A 105 -3.41 -7.12 -3.83
CA HIS A 105 -3.62 -7.95 -5.01
C HIS A 105 -2.31 -8.56 -5.53
N LEU A 106 -1.28 -7.73 -5.75
CA LEU A 106 0.01 -8.18 -6.28
C LEU A 106 0.72 -9.18 -5.36
N ILE A 107 0.51 -9.07 -4.05
CA ILE A 107 1.00 -10.03 -3.06
C ILE A 107 0.22 -11.34 -3.21
N VAL A 108 -1.11 -11.30 -3.17
CA VAL A 108 -1.97 -12.49 -3.12
C VAL A 108 -1.88 -13.34 -4.40
N VAL A 109 -1.75 -12.70 -5.56
CA VAL A 109 -1.63 -13.43 -6.84
C VAL A 109 -0.23 -13.98 -7.11
N ASN A 110 0.76 -13.67 -6.27
CA ASN A 110 2.10 -14.21 -6.45
C ASN A 110 2.09 -15.72 -6.16
N ALA A 111 2.58 -16.53 -7.10
CA ALA A 111 2.62 -17.99 -6.93
C ALA A 111 3.36 -18.47 -5.68
N ARG A 112 4.31 -17.67 -5.17
CA ARG A 112 5.06 -17.97 -3.95
C ARG A 112 4.40 -17.51 -2.66
N PHE A 113 3.37 -16.67 -2.75
CA PHE A 113 2.73 -16.11 -1.57
C PHE A 113 2.04 -17.21 -0.77
N GLN A 114 2.31 -17.20 0.53
CA GLN A 114 1.61 -18.02 1.50
C GLN A 114 1.12 -17.09 2.59
N ARG A 115 -0.16 -17.16 2.91
CA ARG A 115 -0.75 -16.39 3.99
C ARG A 115 -0.34 -17.02 5.32
N ASP A 116 0.21 -16.21 6.20
CA ASP A 116 0.61 -16.60 7.54
C ASP A 116 0.12 -15.58 8.59
N ALA A 117 0.23 -15.94 9.87
CA ALA A 117 -0.31 -15.11 10.95
C ALA A 117 0.46 -13.80 11.16
N VAL A 118 1.73 -13.71 10.77
CA VAL A 118 2.52 -12.47 10.82
C VAL A 118 2.06 -11.53 9.71
N TRP A 119 1.82 -12.07 8.50
CA TRP A 119 1.21 -11.33 7.40
C TRP A 119 -0.17 -10.77 7.76
N CYS A 120 -1.05 -11.62 8.34
CA CYS A 120 -2.38 -11.22 8.78
C CYS A 120 -2.31 -10.09 9.81
N LEU A 121 -1.42 -10.22 10.81
CA LEU A 121 -1.20 -9.16 11.80
C LEU A 121 -0.74 -7.86 11.13
N GLY A 122 0.21 -7.93 10.22
CA GLY A 122 0.74 -6.73 9.57
C GLY A 122 -0.25 -6.00 8.68
N ILE A 123 -1.06 -6.71 7.88
CA ILE A 123 -2.09 -6.06 7.05
C ILE A 123 -3.19 -5.43 7.91
N ILE A 124 -3.65 -6.12 8.96
CA ILE A 124 -4.67 -5.58 9.87
C ILE A 124 -4.15 -4.35 10.62
N SER A 125 -2.95 -4.42 11.22
CA SER A 125 -2.34 -3.25 11.87
C SER A 125 -2.16 -2.07 10.91
N THR A 126 -1.82 -2.34 9.65
CA THR A 126 -1.67 -1.30 8.63
C THR A 126 -3.01 -0.64 8.28
N LEU A 127 -4.06 -1.44 8.10
CA LEU A 127 -5.40 -0.93 7.80
C LEU A 127 -5.96 -0.12 8.98
N ASP A 128 -5.81 -0.64 10.19
CA ASP A 128 -6.24 0.05 11.41
C ASP A 128 -5.52 1.39 11.56
N LEU A 129 -4.20 1.46 11.31
CA LEU A 129 -3.44 2.71 11.35
C LEU A 129 -3.89 3.70 10.28
N LEU A 130 -4.03 3.25 9.03
CA LEU A 130 -4.31 4.12 7.89
C LEU A 130 -5.75 4.64 7.91
N LEU A 131 -6.71 3.85 8.38
CA LEU A 131 -8.13 4.17 8.39
C LEU A 131 -8.64 4.68 9.75
N LYS A 132 -7.78 4.75 10.78
CA LYS A 132 -8.11 5.23 12.13
C LYS A 132 -8.95 6.51 12.16
N ASN A 133 -8.59 7.47 11.29
CA ASN A 133 -9.19 8.80 11.21
C ASN A 133 -10.07 8.97 9.97
N TYR A 134 -10.47 7.88 9.32
CA TYR A 134 -11.36 7.96 8.15
C TYR A 134 -12.69 8.61 8.56
N PRO A 135 -13.22 9.61 7.82
CA PRO A 135 -14.33 10.45 8.31
C PRO A 135 -15.61 9.67 8.62
N GLU A 136 -15.95 8.68 7.80
CA GLU A 136 -17.10 7.81 7.98
C GLU A 136 -16.66 6.40 8.41
N THR A 137 -16.74 6.08 9.70
CA THR A 137 -16.25 4.80 10.26
C THR A 137 -16.84 3.58 9.55
N GLU A 138 -18.15 3.59 9.26
CA GLU A 138 -18.83 2.49 8.54
C GLU A 138 -18.27 2.29 7.12
N ILE A 139 -17.86 3.37 6.44
CA ILE A 139 -17.22 3.28 5.12
C ILE A 139 -15.79 2.77 5.28
N GLY A 140 -15.07 3.19 6.33
CA GLY A 140 -13.75 2.67 6.67
C GLY A 140 -13.76 1.15 6.87
N GLU A 141 -14.72 0.64 7.64
CA GLU A 141 -14.93 -0.80 7.84
C GLU A 141 -15.29 -1.49 6.51
N LYS A 142 -16.18 -0.90 5.71
CA LYS A 142 -16.55 -1.45 4.40
C LYS A 142 -15.37 -1.46 3.42
N ILE A 143 -14.45 -0.51 3.49
CA ILE A 143 -13.21 -0.52 2.70
C ILE A 143 -12.37 -1.76 3.04
N VAL A 144 -12.26 -2.11 4.33
CA VAL A 144 -11.51 -3.29 4.78
C VAL A 144 -12.19 -4.58 4.29
N ASP A 145 -13.50 -4.71 4.49
CA ASP A 145 -14.27 -5.87 4.04
C ASP A 145 -14.18 -6.04 2.51
N SER A 146 -14.34 -4.95 1.76
CA SER A 146 -14.28 -4.95 0.30
C SER A 146 -12.87 -5.29 -0.22
N LEU A 147 -11.82 -4.84 0.49
CA LEU A 147 -10.42 -5.17 0.15
C LEU A 147 -10.17 -6.67 0.25
N PHE A 148 -10.60 -7.32 1.33
CA PHE A 148 -10.38 -8.76 1.50
C PHE A 148 -11.22 -9.57 0.51
N LYS A 149 -12.50 -9.21 0.35
CA LYS A 149 -13.39 -9.88 -0.62
C LYS A 149 -12.88 -9.76 -2.05
N CYS A 150 -12.36 -8.58 -2.45
CA CYS A 150 -11.86 -8.42 -3.81
C CYS A 150 -10.62 -9.26 -4.09
N VAL A 151 -9.84 -9.67 -3.08
CA VAL A 151 -8.71 -10.60 -3.26
C VAL A 151 -9.04 -12.05 -2.93
N GLY A 152 -10.33 -12.37 -2.76
CA GLY A 152 -10.80 -13.74 -2.48
C GLY A 152 -10.53 -14.22 -1.05
N MET A 153 -10.48 -13.29 -0.08
CA MET A 153 -10.30 -13.58 1.33
C MET A 153 -11.49 -13.08 2.15
N GLU A 154 -11.70 -13.70 3.32
CA GLU A 154 -12.68 -13.23 4.31
C GLU A 154 -11.99 -12.42 5.40
N GLU A 155 -12.51 -11.22 5.70
CA GLU A 155 -11.95 -10.34 6.72
C GLU A 155 -11.91 -11.01 8.10
N SER A 156 -12.96 -11.78 8.45
CA SER A 156 -13.06 -12.47 9.73
C SER A 156 -11.92 -13.45 9.98
N ASP A 157 -11.50 -14.16 8.93
CA ASP A 157 -10.45 -15.18 9.02
C ASP A 157 -9.09 -14.50 9.21
N VAL A 158 -8.83 -13.43 8.45
CA VAL A 158 -7.59 -12.64 8.57
C VAL A 158 -7.50 -12.00 9.96
N ARG A 159 -8.59 -11.39 10.47
CA ARG A 159 -8.62 -10.81 11.82
C ARG A 159 -8.44 -11.87 12.90
N ALA A 160 -9.09 -13.04 12.78
CA ALA A 160 -8.94 -14.12 13.74
C ALA A 160 -7.50 -14.63 13.81
N GLU A 161 -6.81 -14.72 12.67
CA GLU A 161 -5.41 -15.17 12.63
C GLU A 161 -4.44 -14.10 13.15
N ALA A 162 -4.68 -12.83 12.80
CA ALA A 162 -3.96 -11.69 13.38
C ALA A 162 -4.09 -11.65 14.92
N ALA A 163 -5.31 -11.88 15.43
CA ALA A 163 -5.58 -11.91 16.87
C ALA A 163 -4.79 -13.01 17.57
N LYS A 164 -4.74 -14.23 17.01
CA LYS A 164 -3.93 -15.34 17.58
C LYS A 164 -2.45 -14.98 17.72
N MET A 165 -1.86 -14.35 16.69
CA MET A 165 -0.47 -13.92 16.73
C MET A 165 -0.25 -12.81 17.78
N LYS A 166 -1.14 -11.82 17.83
CA LYS A 166 -1.07 -10.73 18.80
C LYS A 166 -1.24 -11.21 20.24
N GLU A 167 -2.19 -12.10 20.49
CA GLU A 167 -2.42 -12.72 21.79
C GLU A 167 -1.21 -13.54 22.24
N TRP A 168 -0.62 -14.32 21.34
CA TRP A 168 0.59 -15.08 21.64
C TRP A 168 1.79 -14.17 21.95
N ALA A 169 1.96 -13.06 21.23
CA ALA A 169 3.03 -12.10 21.46
C ALA A 169 2.83 -11.27 22.74
N THR A 170 1.59 -11.12 23.21
CA THR A 170 1.28 -10.32 24.39
C THR A 170 1.92 -10.91 25.65
N GLY A 171 2.71 -10.11 26.36
CA GLY A 171 3.42 -10.54 27.58
C GLY A 171 4.71 -11.34 27.32
N LYS A 172 5.11 -11.51 26.06
CA LYS A 172 6.43 -12.04 25.68
C LYS A 172 7.49 -10.95 25.78
N THR A 173 8.70 -11.37 26.10
CA THR A 173 9.91 -10.55 26.03
C THR A 173 10.51 -10.59 24.64
N ARG A 174 11.34 -9.59 24.30
CA ARG A 174 12.13 -9.57 23.05
C ARG A 174 12.91 -10.87 22.84
N ALA A 175 13.55 -11.40 23.88
CA ALA A 175 14.34 -12.63 23.79
C ALA A 175 13.49 -13.87 23.44
N GLU A 176 12.25 -13.96 23.94
CA GLU A 176 11.34 -15.05 23.58
C GLU A 176 10.88 -14.96 22.11
N ILE A 177 10.67 -13.73 21.60
CA ILE A 177 10.37 -13.53 20.17
C ILE A 177 11.57 -13.93 19.30
N GLU A 178 12.78 -13.55 19.70
CA GLU A 178 14.01 -13.89 18.98
C GLU A 178 14.28 -15.42 18.98
N ALA A 179 13.99 -16.11 20.08
CA ALA A 179 14.08 -17.56 20.16
C ALA A 179 13.07 -18.23 19.20
N ALA A 180 11.82 -17.73 19.16
CA ALA A 180 10.82 -18.20 18.21
C ALA A 180 11.26 -17.96 16.76
N LEU A 181 11.74 -16.76 16.41
CA LEU A 181 12.25 -16.42 15.08
C LEU A 181 13.49 -17.24 14.67
N SER A 182 14.27 -17.70 15.64
CA SER A 182 15.42 -18.58 15.40
C SER A 182 15.00 -20.02 15.08
N GLY A 183 13.73 -20.38 15.31
CA GLY A 183 13.20 -21.73 15.17
C GLY A 183 13.49 -22.62 16.38
N GLU A 184 13.86 -22.05 17.53
CA GLU A 184 14.15 -22.80 18.76
C GLU A 184 12.86 -23.29 19.45
N ASP A 185 11.71 -22.67 19.14
CA ASP A 185 10.39 -23.11 19.57
C ASP A 185 9.44 -23.31 18.36
N PRO A 186 9.57 -24.41 17.61
CA PRO A 186 8.70 -24.71 16.46
C PRO A 186 7.23 -24.93 16.83
N SER A 187 6.93 -25.10 18.12
CA SER A 187 5.55 -25.30 18.62
C SER A 187 4.78 -23.99 18.74
N SER A 188 5.49 -22.86 18.82
CA SER A 188 4.88 -21.53 18.83
C SER A 188 4.36 -21.12 17.44
N PRO A 189 3.31 -20.27 17.37
CA PRO A 189 2.82 -19.73 16.10
C PRO A 189 3.95 -19.09 15.27
N LEU A 190 4.77 -18.24 15.88
CA LEU A 190 5.87 -17.56 15.19
C LEU A 190 7.02 -18.51 14.82
N GLY A 191 7.35 -19.47 15.70
CA GLY A 191 8.43 -20.42 15.44
C GLY A 191 8.10 -21.40 14.31
N SER A 192 6.86 -21.86 14.19
CA SER A 192 6.43 -22.68 13.06
C SER A 192 6.56 -21.94 11.71
N ILE A 193 6.23 -20.65 11.69
CA ILE A 193 6.41 -19.76 10.54
C ILE A 193 7.90 -19.57 10.25
N ALA A 194 8.71 -19.31 11.27
CA ALA A 194 10.16 -19.15 11.13
C ALA A 194 10.85 -20.40 10.57
N THR A 195 10.48 -21.59 11.04
CA THR A 195 10.97 -22.87 10.50
C THR A 195 10.64 -22.98 9.01
N THR A 196 9.39 -22.72 8.63
CA THR A 196 8.95 -22.74 7.22
C THR A 196 9.76 -21.75 6.38
N ILE A 197 9.97 -20.53 6.88
CA ILE A 197 10.76 -19.49 6.20
C ILE A 197 12.21 -19.94 6.04
N LYS A 198 12.81 -20.61 7.03
CA LYS A 198 14.22 -21.03 6.97
C LYS A 198 14.43 -22.22 6.03
N GLU A 199 13.46 -23.12 5.95
CA GLU A 199 13.51 -24.31 5.08
C GLU A 199 13.18 -23.99 3.62
N ASP A 200 12.34 -23.00 3.34
CA ASP A 200 11.90 -22.68 1.98
C ASP A 200 12.82 -21.66 1.28
N GLU A 201 13.81 -22.11 0.49
CA GLU A 201 14.71 -21.23 -0.27
C GLU A 201 13.95 -20.15 -1.07
N TYR A 202 12.79 -20.51 -1.63
CA TYR A 202 11.99 -19.65 -2.48
C TYR A 202 10.92 -18.85 -1.74
N TRP A 203 10.97 -18.80 -0.41
CA TRP A 203 10.04 -18.03 0.39
C TRP A 203 9.89 -16.58 -0.14
N TYR A 204 8.65 -16.10 -0.15
CA TYR A 204 8.30 -14.78 -0.64
C TYR A 204 8.09 -13.82 0.53
N TYR A 205 9.01 -12.87 0.66
CA TYR A 205 8.81 -11.71 1.51
C TYR A 205 7.69 -10.84 0.94
N SER A 206 6.79 -10.39 1.81
CA SER A 206 5.78 -9.39 1.51
C SER A 206 5.85 -8.25 2.51
N ARG A 207 5.46 -7.04 2.10
CA ARG A 207 5.52 -5.85 2.98
C ARG A 207 4.75 -6.07 4.29
N TYR A 208 3.60 -6.73 4.22
CA TYR A 208 2.76 -6.98 5.40
C TYR A 208 3.40 -7.97 6.37
N PHE A 209 4.28 -8.87 5.91
CA PHE A 209 5.10 -9.67 6.83
C PHE A 209 6.04 -8.77 7.66
N GLY A 210 6.75 -7.84 7.02
CA GLY A 210 7.60 -6.88 7.73
C GLY A 210 6.83 -5.98 8.68
N LEU A 211 5.68 -5.46 8.26
CA LEU A 211 4.81 -4.65 9.12
C LEU A 211 4.18 -5.48 10.26
N GLY A 212 4.02 -6.79 10.07
CA GLY A 212 3.67 -7.74 11.11
C GLY A 212 4.75 -7.84 12.18
N LEU A 213 6.02 -7.94 11.77
CA LEU A 213 7.15 -7.89 12.71
C LEU A 213 7.22 -6.56 13.47
N VAL A 214 7.01 -5.43 12.79
CA VAL A 214 6.90 -4.10 13.44
C VAL A 214 5.77 -4.09 14.49
N SER A 215 4.62 -4.71 14.18
CA SER A 215 3.50 -4.82 15.13
C SER A 215 3.82 -5.72 16.33
N ILE A 216 4.60 -6.78 16.13
CA ILE A 216 5.11 -7.63 17.22
C ILE A 216 6.07 -6.83 18.10
N MET A 217 6.95 -6.02 17.51
CA MET A 217 7.86 -5.13 18.25
C MET A 217 7.11 -4.18 19.18
N ASP A 218 6.06 -3.53 18.66
CA ASP A 218 5.16 -2.68 19.47
C ASP A 218 4.54 -3.48 20.63
N THR A 219 4.07 -4.69 20.34
CA THR A 219 3.40 -5.57 21.33
C THR A 219 4.33 -5.98 22.48
N VAL A 220 5.62 -6.19 22.22
CA VAL A 220 6.62 -6.53 23.26
C VAL A 220 7.27 -5.30 23.90
N GLY A 221 6.82 -4.10 23.56
CA GLY A 221 7.25 -2.84 24.18
C GLY A 221 8.60 -2.32 23.69
N ILE A 222 9.00 -2.66 22.46
CA ILE A 222 10.12 -1.98 21.79
C ILE A 222 9.69 -0.54 21.49
N GLU A 223 10.60 0.41 21.66
CA GLU A 223 10.33 1.81 21.35
C GLU A 223 10.05 1.96 19.84
N MET A 224 8.87 2.49 19.52
CA MET A 224 8.38 2.64 18.15
C MET A 224 8.96 3.88 17.49
N ASP A 225 10.27 3.89 17.35
CA ASP A 225 11.06 4.86 16.60
C ASP A 225 11.83 4.19 15.47
N LYS A 226 12.13 4.95 14.41
CA LYS A 226 12.85 4.45 13.25
C LYS A 226 14.24 3.93 13.62
N ASP A 227 14.99 4.68 14.43
CA ASP A 227 16.39 4.38 14.73
C ASP A 227 16.51 3.18 15.69
N GLU A 228 15.48 2.91 16.49
CA GLU A 228 15.39 1.75 17.38
C GLU A 228 14.89 0.49 16.64
N VAL A 229 13.88 0.61 15.77
CA VAL A 229 13.31 -0.54 15.06
C VAL A 229 14.20 -1.06 13.94
N TYR A 230 14.90 -0.18 13.22
CA TYR A 230 15.76 -0.58 12.09
C TYR A 230 16.80 -1.67 12.46
N PRO A 231 17.65 -1.49 13.49
CA PRO A 231 18.65 -2.50 13.84
C PRO A 231 18.03 -3.81 14.34
N ILE A 232 16.87 -3.74 15.01
CA ILE A 232 16.16 -4.94 15.47
C ILE A 232 15.58 -5.70 14.28
N MET A 233 14.99 -5.00 13.31
CA MET A 233 14.50 -5.59 12.07
C MET A 233 15.62 -6.25 11.28
N GLU A 234 16.79 -5.59 11.21
CA GLU A 234 17.96 -6.15 10.55
C GLU A 234 18.42 -7.44 11.23
N GLU A 235 18.54 -7.44 12.56
CA GLU A 235 18.88 -8.61 13.36
C GLU A 235 17.87 -9.75 13.17
N TRP A 236 16.58 -9.47 13.29
CA TRP A 236 15.51 -10.47 13.19
C TRP A 236 15.48 -11.13 11.80
N MET A 237 15.61 -10.35 10.74
CA MET A 237 15.60 -10.88 9.39
C MET A 237 16.88 -11.64 9.05
N LYS A 238 18.04 -11.06 9.37
CA LYS A 238 19.33 -11.60 8.93
C LYS A 238 19.83 -12.72 9.83
N GLU A 239 19.85 -12.48 11.14
CA GLU A 239 20.49 -13.39 12.10
C GLU A 239 19.52 -14.47 12.60
N ARG A 240 18.22 -14.16 12.73
CA ARG A 240 17.22 -15.12 13.25
C ARG A 240 16.58 -15.94 12.11
N LEU A 241 16.03 -15.25 11.11
CA LEU A 241 15.36 -15.87 9.96
C LEU A 241 16.31 -16.28 8.82
N GLY A 242 17.55 -15.78 8.78
CA GLY A 242 18.51 -16.11 7.71
C GLY A 242 18.11 -15.56 6.33
N ARG A 243 17.37 -14.44 6.29
CA ARG A 243 16.84 -13.82 5.07
C ARG A 243 17.36 -12.40 4.88
N SER A 244 17.19 -11.86 3.67
CA SER A 244 17.59 -10.48 3.38
C SER A 244 16.77 -9.50 4.23
N SER A 245 17.46 -8.63 4.96
CA SER A 245 16.86 -7.57 5.79
C SER A 245 16.48 -6.32 4.98
N LEU A 246 17.09 -6.11 3.80
CA LEU A 246 17.04 -4.83 3.08
C LEU A 246 15.61 -4.32 2.84
N THR A 247 14.73 -5.17 2.32
CA THR A 247 13.34 -4.78 2.05
C THR A 247 12.56 -4.55 3.34
N ALA A 248 12.76 -5.39 4.35
CA ALA A 248 12.05 -5.27 5.62
C ALA A 248 12.42 -4.00 6.40
N CYS A 249 13.70 -3.64 6.41
CA CYS A 249 14.18 -2.39 7.00
C CYS A 249 13.66 -1.16 6.23
N ASN A 250 13.59 -1.24 4.90
CA ASN A 250 12.99 -0.17 4.10
C ASN A 250 11.48 -0.02 4.38
N ASP A 251 10.77 -1.13 4.54
CA ASP A 251 9.34 -1.11 4.86
C ASP A 251 9.07 -0.57 6.27
N SER A 252 9.91 -0.89 7.26
CA SER A 252 9.81 -0.29 8.60
C SER A 252 10.11 1.21 8.59
N ASP A 253 11.10 1.66 7.81
CA ASP A 253 11.37 3.09 7.62
C ASP A 253 10.19 3.84 7.01
N MET A 254 9.57 3.23 5.98
CA MET A 254 8.40 3.81 5.32
C MET A 254 7.20 3.83 6.26
N TYR A 255 7.03 2.82 7.10
CA TYR A 255 6.00 2.79 8.13
C TYR A 255 6.08 4.02 9.04
N PHE A 256 7.24 4.33 9.63
CA PHE A 256 7.38 5.50 10.50
C PHE A 256 7.20 6.82 9.75
N ARG A 257 7.66 6.90 8.50
CA ARG A 257 7.41 8.08 7.65
C ARG A 257 5.93 8.32 7.40
N VAL A 258 5.16 7.26 7.13
CA VAL A 258 3.71 7.36 6.91
C VAL A 258 2.99 7.66 8.21
N LYS A 259 3.32 6.95 9.30
CA LYS A 259 2.77 7.19 10.63
C LYS A 259 2.93 8.66 11.06
N ASN A 260 4.13 9.22 10.93
CA ASN A 260 4.39 10.62 11.28
C ASN A 260 3.55 11.61 10.45
N LYS A 261 3.29 11.29 9.16
CA LYS A 261 2.39 12.09 8.32
C LYS A 261 0.94 12.00 8.77
N LEU A 262 0.48 10.81 9.18
CA LEU A 262 -0.86 10.60 9.71
C LEU A 262 -1.06 11.35 11.03
N ASP A 263 -0.08 11.31 11.93
CA ASP A 263 -0.11 12.02 13.21
C ASP A 263 -0.16 13.55 13.00
N MET A 264 0.61 14.07 12.03
CA MET A 264 0.57 15.48 11.61
C MET A 264 -0.79 15.85 10.99
N MET A 265 -1.34 14.98 10.12
CA MET A 265 -2.65 15.18 9.52
C MET A 265 -3.77 15.20 10.56
N GLU A 266 -3.73 14.29 11.54
CA GLU A 266 -4.68 14.23 12.66
C GLU A 266 -4.67 15.52 13.47
N THR A 267 -3.47 16.03 13.77
CA THR A 267 -3.29 17.30 14.49
C THR A 267 -3.88 18.47 13.69
N MET A 268 -3.57 18.56 12.40
CA MET A 268 -4.08 19.61 11.51
C MET A 268 -5.61 19.56 11.38
N MET A 269 -6.21 18.37 11.26
CA MET A 269 -7.66 18.19 11.17
C MET A 269 -8.34 18.67 12.46
N LYS A 270 -7.81 18.31 13.63
CA LYS A 270 -8.33 18.80 14.93
C LYS A 270 -8.23 20.32 15.04
N GLU A 271 -7.14 20.94 14.59
CA GLU A 271 -6.99 22.39 14.59
C GLU A 271 -8.00 23.09 13.65
N ILE A 272 -8.26 22.52 12.47
CA ILE A 272 -9.25 23.04 11.53
C ILE A 272 -10.64 22.96 12.15
N GLU A 273 -11.01 21.82 12.74
CA GLU A 273 -12.31 21.66 13.41
C GLU A 273 -12.51 22.67 14.55
N ILE A 274 -11.48 22.89 15.38
CA ILE A 274 -11.52 23.88 16.47
C ILE A 274 -11.75 25.28 15.88
N ARG A 275 -11.05 25.63 14.81
CA ARG A 275 -11.17 26.92 14.14
C ARG A 275 -12.56 27.11 13.52
N GLU A 276 -13.11 26.07 12.90
CA GLU A 276 -14.45 26.12 12.32
C GLU A 276 -15.54 26.24 13.37
N LYS A 277 -15.45 25.48 14.47
CA LYS A 277 -16.34 25.62 15.63
C LYS A 277 -16.28 27.02 16.22
N LYS A 278 -15.08 27.61 16.34
CA LYS A 278 -14.91 29.00 16.79
C LYS A 278 -15.57 30.01 15.84
N ARG A 279 -15.33 29.89 14.53
CA ARG A 279 -15.96 30.75 13.51
C ARG A 279 -17.48 30.60 13.48
N MET A 280 -17.99 29.40 13.70
CA MET A 280 -19.43 29.16 13.77
C MET A 280 -20.03 29.80 15.03
N ALA A 281 -19.35 29.69 16.18
CA ALA A 281 -19.76 30.34 17.41
C ALA A 281 -19.77 31.88 17.28
N GLU A 282 -18.70 32.48 16.73
CA GLU A 282 -18.63 33.92 16.45
C GLU A 282 -19.79 34.39 15.56
N ARG A 283 -20.09 33.66 14.48
CA ARG A 283 -21.25 33.98 13.61
C ARG A 283 -22.60 33.87 14.32
N LEU A 284 -22.74 32.95 15.27
CA LEU A 284 -23.97 32.80 16.04
C LEU A 284 -24.11 33.90 17.09
N GLU A 285 -23.00 34.30 17.71
CA GLU A 285 -22.93 35.43 18.64
C GLU A 285 -23.23 36.76 17.94
N ASP A 286 -22.62 37.02 16.78
CA ASP A 286 -22.89 38.21 15.95
C ASP A 286 -24.38 38.31 15.56
N LYS A 287 -25.00 37.17 15.22
CA LYS A 287 -26.44 37.10 14.90
C LYS A 287 -27.31 37.35 16.13
N ALA A 288 -26.93 36.79 17.28
CA ALA A 288 -27.65 37.02 18.53
C ALA A 288 -27.55 38.49 18.97
N GLU A 289 -26.36 39.10 18.86
CA GLU A 289 -26.14 40.50 19.21
C GLU A 289 -26.89 41.43 18.25
N ALA A 290 -26.87 41.15 16.95
CA ALA A 290 -27.65 41.91 15.97
C ALA A 290 -29.17 41.83 16.24
N ALA A 291 -29.67 40.65 16.65
CA ALA A 291 -31.07 40.47 17.02
C ALA A 291 -31.43 41.23 18.32
N LEU A 292 -30.55 41.23 19.32
CA LEU A 292 -30.73 42.00 20.55
C LEU A 292 -30.76 43.51 20.28
N ARG A 293 -29.80 44.03 19.49
CA ARG A 293 -29.77 45.45 19.10
C ARG A 293 -30.98 45.85 18.24
N ALA A 294 -31.54 44.94 17.45
CA ALA A 294 -32.78 45.19 16.72
C ALA A 294 -33.99 45.27 17.65
N ALA A 295 -34.11 44.34 18.62
CA ALA A 295 -35.17 44.33 19.60
C ALA A 295 -35.11 45.55 20.55
N GLU A 296 -33.92 46.02 20.91
CA GLU A 296 -33.76 47.22 21.74
C GLU A 296 -34.14 48.50 20.99
N ARG A 297 -33.77 48.61 19.71
CA ARG A 297 -34.20 49.73 18.84
C ARG A 297 -35.71 49.75 18.65
N GLU A 298 -36.34 48.59 18.46
CA GLU A 298 -37.80 48.49 18.36
C GLU A 298 -38.48 48.94 19.66
N LYS A 299 -37.97 48.54 20.82
CA LYS A 299 -38.49 49.00 22.13
C LYS A 299 -38.35 50.51 22.31
N GLN A 300 -37.21 51.09 21.92
CA GLN A 300 -36.99 52.54 21.99
C GLN A 300 -37.95 53.29 21.06
N PHE A 301 -38.15 52.81 19.83
CA PHE A 301 -39.09 53.39 18.89
C PHE A 301 -40.54 53.32 19.41
N GLN A 302 -40.97 52.18 19.96
CA GLN A 302 -42.29 52.08 20.56
C GLN A 302 -42.48 52.99 21.78
N ALA A 303 -41.44 53.17 22.60
CA ALA A 303 -41.48 54.10 23.72
C ALA A 303 -41.58 55.57 23.27
N GLU A 304 -40.90 55.96 22.19
CA GLU A 304 -41.03 57.30 21.60
C GLU A 304 -42.41 57.53 20.98
N VAL A 305 -42.94 56.56 20.22
CA VAL A 305 -44.29 56.62 19.65
C VAL A 305 -45.35 56.74 20.75
N GLN A 306 -45.16 56.03 21.86
CA GLN A 306 -46.06 56.12 23.01
C GLN A 306 -45.98 57.49 23.69
N LYS A 307 -44.76 58.03 23.88
CA LYS A 307 -44.59 59.40 24.41
C LYS A 307 -45.19 60.47 23.51
N GLU A 308 -45.05 60.36 22.19
CA GLU A 308 -45.69 61.29 21.26
C GLU A 308 -47.21 61.21 21.30
N LYS A 309 -47.78 60.00 21.46
CA LYS A 309 -49.22 59.83 21.67
C LYS A 309 -49.69 60.49 22.95
N GLU A 310 -49.01 60.24 24.06
CA GLU A 310 -49.34 60.82 25.37
C GLU A 310 -49.21 62.36 25.35
N ALA A 311 -48.20 62.90 24.66
CA ALA A 311 -48.05 64.34 24.49
C ALA A 311 -49.19 64.96 23.66
N LYS A 312 -49.60 64.29 22.58
CA LYS A 312 -50.75 64.74 21.76
C LYS A 312 -52.08 64.64 22.50
N GLU A 313 -52.27 63.62 23.34
CA GLU A 313 -53.46 63.49 24.17
C GLU A 313 -53.52 64.58 25.25
N ALA A 314 -52.39 64.91 25.89
CA ALA A 314 -52.30 66.02 26.86
C ALA A 314 -52.55 67.40 26.22
N GLU A 315 -52.06 67.63 25.00
CA GLU A 315 -52.27 68.89 24.26
C GLU A 315 -53.74 69.11 23.86
N VAL A 316 -54.47 68.00 23.62
CA VAL A 316 -55.92 68.02 23.34
C VAL A 316 -56.75 68.23 24.62
N GLU A 317 -56.27 67.78 25.78
CA GLU A 317 -56.93 67.97 27.07
C GLU A 317 -56.73 69.38 27.65
N GLU A 318 -55.64 70.06 27.31
CA GLU A 318 -55.36 71.46 27.72
C GLU A 318 -56.06 72.52 26.85
N THR A 319 -56.59 72.12 25.69
CA THR A 319 -57.34 73.01 24.76
C THR A 319 -58.86 72.85 24.81
N ALA A 320 -59.38 72.01 25.72
CA ALA A 320 -60.81 71.81 26.01
C ALA A 320 -61.27 72.58 27.25
#